data_AF-C5KZP8-F1
#
_entry.id   AF-C5KZP8-F1
#
_cell.length_a   1.000
_cell.length_b   1.000
_cell.length_c   1.000
_cell.angle_alpha   90.00
_cell.angle_beta   90.00
_cell.angle_gamma   90.00
#
_symmetry.space_group_name_H-M   'P 1'
#
loop_
_entity.id
_entity.type
_entity.pdbx_description
1 polymer ?
#
loop_
_entity_poly.entity_id
_entity_poly.type
_entity_poly.pdbx_seq_one_letter_code
_entity_poly.pdbx_strand_id
1 'polypeptide(L)'
;MPRKISVVRLKEINNQREKAKKELTERALLGCIKIIAEIRRAGDLKAYAKHPKLIPKFGLAYQVDVGIALHSGWSVEGAIGSEMKIDATYIGFNVSVARSLLKALPLYGCSLLLTESVVENLGNKTRDRCRLIDEVMVGEVGRTPKKETKCGIYSFDINAQVPEAPENHSRVGKVIPRTDGVLENFDVNVVEHLFEVDKDVQILQEGYTDELRNLWRQA
;
A
#
# COMPACT_ATOMS: atom_id res chain seq x y z
N MET A 1 29.77 -27.12 -16.92
CA MET A 1 30.59 -26.17 -16.12
C MET A 1 29.75 -24.92 -15.81
N PRO A 2 29.54 -24.55 -14.55
CA PRO A 2 28.86 -23.29 -14.24
C PRO A 2 29.74 -22.11 -14.69
N ARG A 3 29.20 -21.23 -15.54
CA ARG A 3 29.89 -19.99 -15.96
C ARG A 3 30.04 -19.08 -14.74
N LYS A 4 31.27 -18.80 -14.30
CA LYS A 4 31.54 -17.81 -13.25
C LYS A 4 31.00 -16.45 -13.69
N ILE A 5 30.02 -15.93 -12.96
CA ILE A 5 29.49 -14.58 -13.16
C ILE A 5 30.55 -13.60 -12.63
N SER A 6 30.90 -12.59 -13.41
CA SER A 6 31.84 -11.55 -12.96
C SER A 6 31.23 -10.73 -11.83
N VAL A 7 32.08 -10.25 -10.91
CA VAL A 7 31.66 -9.38 -9.79
C VAL A 7 30.92 -8.12 -10.29
N VAL A 8 31.34 -7.59 -11.44
CA VAL A 8 30.70 -6.44 -12.10
C VAL A 8 29.26 -6.78 -12.50
N ARG A 9 29.05 -7.91 -13.17
CA ARG A 9 27.71 -8.34 -13.60
C ARG A 9 26.80 -8.67 -12.42
N LEU A 10 27.33 -9.20 -11.32
CA LEU A 10 26.57 -9.39 -10.08
C LEU A 10 26.08 -8.07 -9.50
N LYS A 11 26.94 -7.03 -9.47
CA LYS A 11 26.55 -5.69 -9.01
C LYS A 11 25.46 -5.07 -9.88
N GLU A 12 25.58 -5.20 -11.21
CA GLU A 12 24.56 -4.72 -12.15
C GLU A 12 23.21 -5.41 -11.93
N ILE A 13 23.21 -6.74 -11.81
CA ILE A 13 21.99 -7.52 -11.55
C ILE A 13 21.35 -7.09 -10.22
N ASN A 14 22.16 -6.90 -9.17
CA ASN A 14 21.63 -6.48 -7.88
C ASN A 14 21.01 -5.08 -7.95
N ASN A 15 21.68 -4.14 -8.62
CA ASN A 15 21.17 -2.79 -8.80
C ASN A 15 19.84 -2.77 -9.58
N GLN A 16 19.74 -3.59 -10.63
CA GLN A 16 18.49 -3.75 -11.40
C GLN A 16 17.35 -4.33 -10.54
N ARG A 17 17.66 -5.32 -9.69
CA ARG A 17 16.68 -5.92 -8.76
C ARG A 17 16.17 -4.91 -7.74
N GLU A 18 17.07 -4.13 -7.14
CA GLU A 18 16.68 -3.09 -6.18
C GLU A 18 15.80 -2.03 -6.85
N LYS A 19 16.16 -1.59 -8.07
CA LYS A 19 15.33 -0.66 -8.83
C LYS A 19 13.94 -1.22 -9.11
N ALA A 20 13.86 -2.46 -9.58
CA ALA A 20 12.58 -3.12 -9.87
C ALA A 20 11.73 -3.32 -8.62
N LYS A 21 12.35 -3.69 -7.49
CA LYS A 21 11.68 -3.85 -6.19
C LYS A 21 11.09 -2.52 -5.71
N LYS A 22 11.86 -1.43 -5.82
CA LYS A 22 11.41 -0.08 -5.49
C LYS A 22 10.20 0.33 -6.35
N GLU A 23 10.32 0.18 -7.67
CA GLU A 23 9.26 0.52 -8.60
C GLU A 23 7.98 -0.29 -8.34
N LEU A 24 8.11 -1.60 -8.09
CA LEU A 24 6.98 -2.47 -7.74
C LEU A 24 6.30 -2.02 -6.45
N THR A 25 7.09 -1.64 -5.43
CA THR A 25 6.56 -1.19 -4.14
C THR A 25 5.80 0.13 -4.30
N GLU A 26 6.32 1.09 -5.06
CA GLU A 26 5.64 2.35 -5.34
C GLU A 26 4.34 2.14 -6.11
N ARG A 27 4.35 1.27 -7.14
CA ARG A 27 3.14 0.93 -7.89
C ARG A 27 2.10 0.24 -7.02
N ALA A 28 2.54 -0.63 -6.10
CA ALA A 28 1.64 -1.30 -5.16
C ALA A 28 0.98 -0.29 -4.21
N LEU A 29 1.74 0.64 -3.64
CA LEU A 29 1.21 1.69 -2.78
C LEU A 29 0.22 2.60 -3.54
N LEU A 30 0.60 3.06 -4.73
CA LEU A 30 -0.28 3.86 -5.58
C LEU A 30 -1.58 3.11 -5.90
N GLY A 31 -1.48 1.84 -6.29
CA GLY A 31 -2.63 0.98 -6.55
C GLY A 31 -3.57 0.88 -5.35
N CYS A 32 -3.06 0.76 -4.14
CA CYS A 32 -3.86 0.73 -2.91
C CYS A 32 -4.62 2.05 -2.70
N ILE A 33 -3.96 3.20 -2.89
CA ILE A 33 -4.60 4.51 -2.78
C ILE A 33 -5.70 4.66 -3.82
N LYS A 34 -5.44 4.24 -5.06
CA LYS A 34 -6.44 4.28 -6.15
C LYS A 34 -7.62 3.36 -5.84
N ILE A 35 -7.41 2.16 -5.31
CA ILE A 35 -8.51 1.27 -4.90
C ILE A 35 -9.41 1.97 -3.88
N ILE A 36 -8.84 2.63 -2.87
CA ILE A 36 -9.60 3.38 -1.85
C ILE A 36 -10.39 4.51 -2.51
N ALA A 37 -9.76 5.31 -3.37
CA ALA A 37 -10.41 6.41 -4.08
C ALA A 37 -11.59 5.92 -4.95
N GLU A 38 -11.39 4.82 -5.69
CA GLU A 38 -12.39 4.22 -6.57
C GLU A 38 -13.58 3.65 -5.80
N ILE A 39 -13.35 2.91 -4.71
CA ILE A 39 -14.42 2.37 -3.86
C ILE A 39 -15.25 3.52 -3.26
N ARG A 40 -14.59 4.59 -2.80
CA ARG A 40 -15.29 5.73 -2.21
C ARG A 40 -16.13 6.51 -3.20
N ARG A 41 -15.73 6.59 -4.47
CA ARG A 41 -16.51 7.32 -5.49
C ARG A 41 -17.55 6.46 -6.21
N ALA A 42 -17.41 5.13 -6.19
CA ALA A 42 -18.28 4.17 -6.84
C ALA A 42 -19.77 4.36 -6.47
N GLY A 43 -20.57 4.78 -7.45
CA GLY A 43 -21.97 5.14 -7.25
C GLY A 43 -22.87 3.93 -6.94
N ASP A 44 -22.54 2.79 -7.53
CA ASP A 44 -23.18 1.49 -7.27
C ASP A 44 -22.96 1.02 -5.82
N LEU A 45 -21.73 1.13 -5.29
CA LEU A 45 -21.43 0.81 -3.89
C LEU A 45 -22.14 1.77 -2.93
N LYS A 46 -22.21 3.06 -3.26
CA LYS A 46 -22.99 4.06 -2.49
C LYS A 46 -24.48 3.76 -2.50
N ALA A 47 -25.04 3.35 -3.64
CA ALA A 47 -26.43 2.96 -3.75
C ALA A 47 -26.71 1.68 -2.95
N TYR A 48 -25.80 0.70 -3.03
CA TYR A 48 -25.89 -0.54 -2.28
C TYR A 48 -25.82 -0.32 -0.76
N ALA A 49 -24.96 0.58 -0.28
CA ALA A 49 -24.86 0.95 1.13
C ALA A 49 -26.20 1.43 1.72
N LYS A 50 -27.06 2.04 0.90
CA LYS A 50 -28.39 2.55 1.28
C LYS A 50 -29.51 1.51 1.15
N HIS A 51 -29.18 0.27 0.80
CA HIS A 51 -30.18 -0.76 0.56
C HIS A 51 -30.96 -1.09 1.84
N PRO A 52 -32.32 -1.15 1.84
CA PRO A 52 -33.13 -1.34 3.04
C PRO A 52 -32.80 -2.58 3.87
N LYS A 53 -32.28 -3.64 3.25
CA LYS A 53 -31.85 -4.86 3.96
C LYS A 53 -30.55 -4.71 4.75
N LEU A 54 -29.72 -3.70 4.46
CA LEU A 54 -28.46 -3.45 5.18
C LEU A 54 -28.64 -2.50 6.36
N ILE A 55 -29.60 -1.57 6.26
CA ILE A 55 -29.86 -0.55 7.29
C ILE A 55 -30.05 -1.15 8.69
N PRO A 56 -30.82 -2.25 8.89
CA PRO A 56 -30.97 -2.85 10.22
C PRO A 56 -29.67 -3.37 10.83
N LYS A 57 -28.69 -3.75 10.00
CA LYS A 57 -27.42 -4.34 10.46
C LYS A 57 -26.31 -3.33 10.63
N PHE A 58 -26.24 -2.33 9.75
CA PHE A 58 -25.10 -1.39 9.67
C PHE A 58 -25.48 0.08 9.95
N GLY A 59 -26.77 0.39 10.03
CA GLY A 59 -27.27 1.74 10.25
C GLY A 59 -27.35 2.61 8.99
N LEU A 60 -27.92 3.81 9.14
CA LEU A 60 -28.13 4.77 8.05
C LEU A 60 -26.83 5.48 7.59
N ALA A 61 -25.82 5.52 8.45
CA ALA A 61 -24.53 6.15 8.17
C ALA A 61 -23.50 5.19 7.55
N TYR A 62 -23.90 3.95 7.22
CA TYR A 62 -22.99 2.97 6.65
C TYR A 62 -22.43 3.42 5.30
N GLN A 63 -21.13 3.26 5.14
CA GLN A 63 -20.42 3.43 3.88
C GLN A 63 -19.58 2.19 3.62
N VAL A 64 -19.50 1.80 2.35
CA VAL A 64 -18.58 0.75 1.93
C VAL A 64 -17.17 1.33 1.94
N ASP A 65 -16.28 0.71 2.69
CA ASP A 65 -14.88 1.10 2.78
C ASP A 65 -13.98 -0.14 2.70
N VAL A 66 -12.70 0.07 2.41
CA VAL A 66 -11.69 -0.99 2.35
C VAL A 66 -10.50 -0.64 3.23
N GLY A 67 -10.09 -1.61 4.05
CA GLY A 67 -8.83 -1.56 4.78
C GLY A 67 -7.75 -2.32 4.02
N ILE A 68 -6.58 -1.71 3.83
CA ILE A 68 -5.45 -2.32 3.12
C ILE A 68 -4.20 -2.30 4.00
N ALA A 69 -3.43 -3.37 3.98
CA ALA A 69 -2.14 -3.46 4.65
C ALA A 69 -1.07 -3.97 3.68
N LEU A 70 0.08 -3.31 3.64
CA LEU A 70 1.22 -3.71 2.81
C LEU A 70 2.40 -4.14 3.66
N HIS A 71 2.99 -5.25 3.26
CA HIS A 71 4.21 -5.79 3.83
C HIS A 71 5.13 -6.30 2.72
N SER A 72 6.44 -6.13 2.89
CA SER A 72 7.44 -6.66 1.97
C SER A 72 8.37 -7.64 2.69
N GLY A 73 8.51 -8.84 2.13
CA GLY A 73 9.35 -9.89 2.67
C GLY A 73 9.39 -11.11 1.74
N TRP A 74 10.33 -12.01 2.00
CA TRP A 74 10.43 -13.26 1.24
C TRP A 74 9.26 -14.19 1.58
N SER A 75 8.79 -14.95 0.60
CA SER A 75 7.80 -16.00 0.82
C SER A 75 8.11 -17.16 -0.11
N VAL A 76 7.66 -18.35 0.26
CA VAL A 76 7.64 -19.49 -0.65
C VAL A 76 6.34 -19.40 -1.44
N GLU A 77 6.43 -19.39 -2.76
CA GLU A 77 5.31 -19.54 -3.68
C GLU A 77 5.25 -21.00 -4.13
N GLY A 78 4.08 -21.61 -4.13
CA GLY A 78 3.94 -22.98 -4.59
C GLY A 78 2.51 -23.49 -4.64
N ALA A 79 2.36 -24.64 -5.29
CA ALA A 79 1.12 -25.40 -5.27
C ALA A 79 1.00 -26.14 -3.93
N ILE A 80 -0.06 -25.85 -3.17
CA ILE A 80 -0.37 -26.50 -1.89
C ILE A 80 -1.75 -27.15 -2.01
N GLY A 81 -1.88 -28.38 -1.52
CA GLY A 81 -3.14 -29.08 -1.52
C GLY A 81 -2.99 -30.59 -1.42
N SER A 82 -4.08 -31.28 -1.77
CA SER A 82 -4.14 -32.74 -1.88
C SER A 82 -4.32 -33.14 -3.35
N GLU A 83 -4.35 -34.43 -3.63
CA GLU A 83 -4.67 -34.96 -4.98
C GLU A 83 -6.02 -34.46 -5.50
N MET A 84 -6.99 -34.19 -4.61
CA MET A 84 -8.34 -33.76 -4.98
C MET A 84 -8.45 -32.24 -5.21
N LYS A 85 -7.58 -31.44 -4.59
CA LYS A 85 -7.61 -29.99 -4.72
C LYS A 85 -6.25 -29.39 -4.46
N ILE A 86 -5.74 -28.67 -5.45
CA ILE A 86 -4.47 -27.96 -5.43
C ILE A 86 -4.74 -26.47 -5.67
N ASP A 87 -4.07 -25.59 -4.92
CA ASP A 87 -4.10 -24.14 -5.07
C ASP A 87 -2.68 -23.56 -5.11
N ALA A 88 -2.45 -22.58 -5.98
CA ALA A 88 -1.24 -21.76 -5.92
C ALA A 88 -1.36 -20.78 -4.76
N THR A 89 -0.38 -20.78 -3.85
CA THR A 89 -0.41 -19.93 -2.66
C THR A 89 0.98 -19.50 -2.23
N TYR A 90 1.01 -18.48 -1.38
CA TYR A 90 2.20 -17.99 -0.70
C TYR A 90 2.19 -18.45 0.76
N ILE A 91 3.29 -19.02 1.23
CA ILE A 91 3.45 -19.46 2.62
C ILE A 91 4.76 -18.95 3.21
N GLY A 92 4.69 -18.48 4.46
CA GLY A 92 5.85 -18.03 5.20
C GLY A 92 5.50 -17.08 6.33
N PHE A 93 6.51 -16.73 7.13
CA PHE A 93 6.40 -15.78 8.22
C PHE A 93 5.87 -14.42 7.73
N ASN A 94 6.43 -13.89 6.64
CA ASN A 94 6.05 -12.58 6.09
C ASN A 94 4.57 -12.52 5.65
N VAL A 95 3.98 -13.63 5.19
CA VAL A 95 2.54 -13.72 4.89
C VAL A 95 1.71 -13.57 6.17
N SER A 96 2.18 -14.15 7.28
CA SER A 96 1.54 -14.03 8.59
C SER A 96 1.67 -12.62 9.17
N VAL A 97 2.80 -11.94 8.95
CA VAL A 97 3.00 -10.53 9.31
C VAL A 97 2.01 -9.63 8.56
N ALA A 98 1.90 -9.79 7.23
CA ALA A 98 0.96 -9.03 6.41
C ALA A 98 -0.49 -9.20 6.91
N ARG A 99 -0.89 -10.44 7.23
CA ARG A 99 -2.22 -10.73 7.78
C ARG A 99 -2.43 -10.11 9.17
N SER A 100 -1.39 -10.07 10.00
CA SER A 100 -1.46 -9.47 11.34
C SER A 100 -1.57 -7.95 11.25
N LEU A 101 -0.83 -7.32 10.34
CA LEU A 101 -0.93 -5.89 10.06
C LEU A 101 -2.35 -5.51 9.59
N LEU A 102 -2.95 -6.32 8.69
CA LEU A 102 -4.33 -6.10 8.26
C LEU A 102 -5.33 -6.16 9.42
N LYS A 103 -5.16 -7.11 10.35
CA LYS A 103 -6.01 -7.21 11.55
C LYS A 103 -5.84 -6.03 12.50
N ALA A 104 -4.68 -5.36 12.47
CA ALA A 104 -4.39 -4.22 13.30
C ALA A 104 -4.97 -2.90 12.75
N LEU A 105 -5.41 -2.86 11.49
CA LEU A 105 -6.01 -1.64 10.89
C LEU A 105 -7.09 -0.98 11.77
N PRO A 106 -8.09 -1.70 12.32
CA PRO A 106 -9.10 -1.08 13.17
C PRO A 106 -8.55 -0.55 14.50
N LEU A 107 -7.43 -1.10 15.00
CA LEU A 107 -6.80 -0.64 16.23
C LEU A 107 -6.14 0.73 16.03
N TYR A 108 -5.53 0.94 14.86
CA TYR A 108 -4.89 2.21 14.51
C TYR A 108 -5.86 3.23 13.89
N GLY A 109 -7.07 2.80 13.51
CA GLY A 109 -8.07 3.68 12.89
C GLY A 109 -7.63 4.22 11.51
N CYS A 110 -6.76 3.50 10.82
CA CYS A 110 -6.26 3.88 9.49
C CYS A 110 -6.89 2.99 8.40
N SER A 111 -7.05 3.54 7.19
CA SER A 111 -7.48 2.74 6.02
C SER A 111 -6.31 2.03 5.34
N LEU A 112 -5.07 2.49 5.56
CA LEU A 112 -3.86 1.96 4.94
C LEU A 112 -2.70 1.91 5.93
N LEU A 113 -2.16 0.71 6.17
CA LEU A 113 -0.96 0.50 6.98
C LEU A 113 0.16 -0.14 6.16
N LEU A 114 1.39 0.24 6.47
CA LEU A 114 2.60 -0.24 5.83
C LEU A 114 3.57 -0.74 6.91
N THR A 115 4.30 -1.82 6.66
CA THR A 115 5.48 -2.13 7.50
C THR A 115 6.67 -1.27 7.09
N GLU A 116 7.63 -1.12 8.01
CA GLU A 116 8.93 -0.50 7.77
C GLU A 116 9.61 -1.05 6.51
N SER A 117 9.57 -2.37 6.32
CA SER A 117 10.14 -3.02 5.13
C SER A 117 9.53 -2.57 3.80
N VAL A 118 8.30 -2.04 3.79
CA VAL A 118 7.69 -1.43 2.60
C VAL A 118 8.24 -0.02 2.42
N VAL A 119 8.27 0.76 3.49
CA VAL A 119 8.71 2.16 3.49
C VAL A 119 10.19 2.29 3.11
N GLU A 120 11.03 1.36 3.52
CA GLU A 120 12.44 1.29 3.11
C GLU A 120 12.63 1.06 1.60
N ASN A 121 11.64 0.44 0.94
CA ASN A 121 11.68 0.22 -0.51
C ASN A 121 11.02 1.37 -1.30
N LEU A 122 10.54 2.44 -0.67
CA LEU A 122 9.92 3.57 -1.37
C LEU A 122 10.97 4.60 -1.85
N GLY A 123 10.58 5.45 -2.79
CA GLY A 123 11.31 6.70 -3.09
C GLY A 123 11.35 7.64 -1.90
N ASN A 124 12.35 8.52 -1.87
CA ASN A 124 12.51 9.46 -0.76
C ASN A 124 11.29 10.39 -0.66
N LYS A 125 10.77 10.87 -1.80
CA LYS A 125 9.59 11.74 -1.83
C LYS A 125 8.34 11.00 -1.37
N THR A 126 8.19 9.73 -1.75
CA THR A 126 7.04 8.90 -1.35
C THR A 126 7.13 8.50 0.13
N ARG A 127 8.32 8.12 0.60
CA ARG A 127 8.61 7.80 2.00
C ARG A 127 8.31 8.97 2.92
N ASP A 128 8.64 10.18 2.50
CA ASP A 128 8.40 11.43 3.21
C ASP A 128 6.91 11.71 3.48
N ARG A 129 6.02 11.04 2.76
CA ARG A 129 4.56 11.11 2.91
C ARG A 129 3.97 10.00 3.78
N CYS A 130 4.82 9.12 4.29
CA CYS A 130 4.47 8.08 5.24
C CYS A 130 4.85 8.53 6.66
N ARG A 131 3.99 8.26 7.63
CA ARG A 131 4.19 8.59 9.04
C ARG A 131 4.39 7.33 9.86
N LEU A 132 5.43 7.26 10.67
CA LEU A 132 5.60 6.21 11.67
C LEU A 132 4.53 6.39 12.76
N ILE A 133 3.74 5.34 13.00
CA ILE A 133 2.68 5.35 14.02
C ILE A 133 3.12 4.61 15.28
N ASP A 134 3.82 3.48 15.10
CA ASP A 134 4.14 2.58 16.20
C ASP A 134 5.37 1.72 15.87
N GLU A 135 6.01 1.15 16.88
CA GLU A 135 7.08 0.16 16.73
C GLU A 135 6.70 -1.10 17.51
N VAL A 136 6.52 -2.21 16.79
CA VAL A 136 6.06 -3.47 17.40
C VAL A 136 7.10 -4.56 17.26
N MET A 137 7.08 -5.50 18.21
CA MET A 137 7.87 -6.72 18.10
C MET A 137 7.13 -7.73 17.25
N VAL A 138 7.75 -8.18 16.18
CA VAL A 138 7.19 -9.22 15.29
C VAL A 138 8.02 -10.49 15.44
N GLY A 139 7.33 -11.61 15.71
CA GLY A 139 7.95 -12.90 15.95
C GLY A 139 7.05 -14.07 15.56
N GLU A 140 7.66 -15.24 15.32
CA GLU A 140 6.93 -16.47 15.03
C GLU A 140 6.22 -16.98 16.29
N VAL A 141 4.90 -17.21 16.19
CA VAL A 141 4.10 -17.77 17.29
C VAL A 141 4.58 -19.20 17.57
N GLY A 142 4.94 -19.50 18.83
CA GLY A 142 5.24 -20.86 19.30
C GLY A 142 6.69 -21.32 19.16
N ARG A 143 7.62 -20.47 18.71
CA ARG A 143 9.07 -20.72 18.84
C ARG A 143 9.65 -19.78 19.90
N THR A 144 10.53 -20.33 20.75
CA THR A 144 11.32 -19.55 21.73
C THR A 144 11.92 -18.31 21.05
N PRO A 145 11.80 -17.10 21.64
CA PRO A 145 12.17 -15.84 21.00
C PRO A 145 13.70 -15.77 20.88
N LYS A 146 14.25 -16.30 19.79
CA LYS A 146 15.68 -16.10 19.46
C LYS A 146 15.90 -14.89 18.56
N LYS A 147 14.83 -14.28 18.01
CA LYS A 147 14.93 -13.13 17.10
C LYS A 147 13.60 -12.38 16.96
N GLU A 148 13.05 -11.88 18.06
CA GLU A 148 12.02 -10.83 17.93
C GLU A 148 12.65 -9.66 17.19
N THR A 149 12.04 -9.25 16.09
CA THR A 149 12.56 -8.16 15.26
C THR A 149 11.61 -6.99 15.42
N LYS A 150 12.15 -5.85 15.83
CA LYS A 150 11.42 -4.58 15.82
C LYS A 150 10.96 -4.29 14.40
N CYS A 151 9.72 -3.83 14.26
CA CYS A 151 9.12 -3.49 12.99
C CYS A 151 8.34 -2.20 13.18
N GLY A 152 8.75 -1.14 12.49
CA GLY A 152 7.96 0.08 12.41
C GLY A 152 6.65 -0.16 11.64
N ILE A 153 5.55 0.37 12.17
CA ILE A 153 4.25 0.45 11.52
C ILE A 153 4.04 1.88 11.06
N TYR A 154 3.81 2.04 9.76
CA TYR A 154 3.61 3.32 9.12
C TYR A 154 2.18 3.44 8.57
N SER A 155 1.70 4.67 8.46
CA SER A 155 0.50 5.04 7.70
C SER A 155 0.91 5.92 6.53
N PHE A 156 0.30 5.67 5.38
CA PHE A 156 0.15 6.70 4.36
C PHE A 156 -1.19 7.36 4.68
N ASP A 157 -1.15 8.51 5.35
CA ASP A 157 -2.35 9.12 5.92
C ASP A 157 -3.36 9.44 4.80
N ILE A 158 -4.58 8.91 4.94
CA ILE A 158 -5.70 9.05 3.99
C ILE A 158 -6.87 9.67 4.75
N ASN A 159 -7.28 10.87 4.34
CA ASN A 159 -8.42 11.57 4.93
C ASN A 159 -9.75 10.91 4.52
N ALA A 160 -10.89 11.44 4.96
CA ALA A 160 -12.22 10.90 4.65
C ALA A 160 -12.85 11.47 3.37
N GLN A 161 -12.12 12.27 2.58
CA GLN A 161 -12.67 12.88 1.37
C GLN A 161 -12.96 11.83 0.30
N VAL A 162 -13.89 12.17 -0.58
CA VAL A 162 -14.30 11.36 -1.73
C VAL A 162 -13.82 12.06 -3.00
N PRO A 163 -12.70 11.61 -3.61
CA PRO A 163 -12.16 12.28 -4.77
C PRO A 163 -13.11 12.17 -5.98
N GLU A 164 -13.36 13.28 -6.66
CA GLU A 164 -14.18 13.32 -7.86
C GLU A 164 -13.39 12.88 -9.09
N ALA A 165 -13.96 11.95 -9.85
CA ALA A 165 -13.43 11.53 -11.13
C ALA A 165 -13.98 12.43 -12.27
N PRO A 166 -13.17 12.74 -13.30
CA PRO A 166 -13.63 13.48 -14.47
C PRO A 166 -14.66 12.68 -15.28
N GLU A 167 -15.49 13.36 -16.08
CA GLU A 167 -16.59 12.74 -16.85
C GLU A 167 -16.11 11.63 -17.80
N ASN A 168 -14.86 11.69 -18.27
CA ASN A 168 -14.24 10.73 -19.17
C ASN A 168 -13.51 9.56 -18.46
N HIS A 169 -13.75 9.37 -17.15
CA HIS A 169 -13.13 8.30 -16.35
C HIS A 169 -13.70 6.92 -16.69
N SER A 170 -13.28 6.40 -17.84
CA SER A 170 -13.75 5.12 -18.40
C SER A 170 -13.07 3.88 -17.81
N ARG A 171 -11.95 4.03 -17.09
CA ARG A 171 -11.19 2.90 -16.52
C ARG A 171 -10.76 3.18 -15.10
N VAL A 172 -11.12 2.28 -14.20
CA VAL A 172 -10.73 2.26 -12.79
C VAL A 172 -9.20 2.32 -12.66
N GLY A 173 -8.70 3.13 -11.73
CA GLY A 173 -7.27 3.19 -11.40
C GLY A 173 -6.40 4.00 -12.36
N LYS A 174 -6.97 4.70 -13.35
CA LYS A 174 -6.21 5.66 -14.17
C LYS A 174 -5.63 6.78 -13.29
N VAL A 175 -4.42 7.21 -13.60
CA VAL A 175 -3.83 8.43 -13.02
C VAL A 175 -4.65 9.62 -13.51
N ILE A 176 -5.07 10.48 -12.58
CA ILE A 176 -5.87 11.67 -12.86
C ILE A 176 -5.00 12.87 -12.51
N PRO A 177 -4.41 13.61 -13.47
CA PRO A 177 -3.60 14.78 -13.14
C PRO A 177 -4.46 15.91 -12.53
N ARG A 178 -3.90 16.69 -11.61
CA ARG A 178 -4.60 17.86 -11.02
C ARG A 178 -4.90 18.96 -12.05
N THR A 179 -3.99 19.14 -13.00
CA THR A 179 -4.07 20.14 -14.07
C THR A 179 -3.66 19.51 -15.39
N ASP A 180 -4.34 19.86 -16.48
CA ASP A 180 -4.01 19.40 -17.83
C ASP A 180 -2.57 19.82 -18.21
N GLY A 181 -1.82 18.91 -18.85
CA GLY A 181 -0.43 19.15 -19.28
C GLY A 181 0.66 18.87 -18.22
N VAL A 182 0.31 18.62 -16.95
CA VAL A 182 1.33 18.34 -15.91
C VAL A 182 2.08 17.04 -16.19
N LEU A 183 1.41 16.02 -16.73
CA LEU A 183 2.05 14.74 -17.08
C LEU A 183 3.12 14.88 -18.17
N GLU A 184 3.10 15.94 -18.98
CA GLU A 184 4.10 16.18 -20.03
C GLU A 184 5.45 16.63 -19.45
N ASN A 185 5.43 17.24 -18.25
CA ASN A 185 6.62 17.75 -17.56
C ASN A 185 7.33 16.69 -16.71
N PHE A 186 6.68 15.54 -16.48
CA PHE A 186 7.22 14.47 -15.67
C PHE A 186 7.41 13.22 -16.51
N ASP A 187 8.53 12.54 -16.33
CA ASP A 187 8.69 11.21 -16.89
C ASP A 187 7.69 10.27 -16.20
N VAL A 188 6.60 9.94 -16.91
CA VAL A 188 5.55 9.00 -16.47
C VAL A 188 6.08 7.59 -16.19
N ASN A 189 7.31 7.28 -16.62
CA ASN A 189 8.00 6.04 -16.26
C ASN A 189 8.57 6.08 -14.83
N VAL A 190 8.62 7.27 -14.20
CA VAL A 190 9.04 7.44 -12.81
C VAL A 190 7.80 7.49 -11.92
N VAL A 191 7.52 6.35 -11.29
CA VAL A 191 6.32 6.13 -10.46
C VAL A 191 6.25 7.11 -9.28
N GLU A 192 7.39 7.47 -8.69
CA GLU A 192 7.50 8.48 -7.63
C GLU A 192 6.82 9.82 -7.99
N HIS A 193 6.89 10.27 -9.25
CA HIS A 193 6.23 11.50 -9.69
C HIS A 193 4.70 11.39 -9.73
N LEU A 194 4.16 10.19 -9.90
CA LEU A 194 2.70 9.99 -9.93
C LEU A 194 2.05 10.36 -8.60
N PHE A 195 2.77 10.22 -7.49
CA PHE A 195 2.30 10.66 -6.19
C PHE A 195 2.13 12.18 -6.14
N GLU A 196 3.01 12.93 -6.80
CA GLU A 196 2.93 14.40 -6.86
C GLU A 196 1.86 14.88 -7.84
N VAL A 197 1.62 14.16 -8.93
CA VAL A 197 0.73 14.60 -10.02
C VAL A 197 -0.72 14.13 -9.85
N ASP A 198 -0.94 12.94 -9.27
CA ASP A 198 -2.27 12.34 -9.18
C ASP A 198 -3.17 13.09 -8.18
N LYS A 199 -4.29 13.59 -8.71
CA LYS A 199 -5.32 14.34 -8.00
C LYS A 199 -5.92 13.55 -6.84
N ASP A 200 -6.13 12.24 -6.98
CA ASP A 200 -6.69 11.45 -5.87
C ASP A 200 -5.70 11.36 -4.72
N VAL A 201 -4.43 11.08 -5.04
CA VAL A 201 -3.36 11.04 -4.05
C VAL A 201 -3.20 12.38 -3.32
N GLN A 202 -3.32 13.50 -4.03
CA GLN A 202 -3.29 14.83 -3.41
C GLN A 202 -4.49 15.06 -2.51
N ILE A 203 -5.72 14.91 -3.03
CA ILE A 203 -6.98 15.12 -2.30
C ILE A 203 -7.01 14.27 -1.03
N LEU A 204 -6.68 12.98 -1.13
CA LEU A 204 -6.69 12.08 0.02
C LEU A 204 -5.64 12.43 1.09
N GLN A 205 -4.63 13.24 0.75
CA GLN A 205 -3.63 13.75 1.70
C GLN A 205 -3.79 15.24 2.03
N GLU A 206 -4.86 15.90 1.57
CA GLU A 206 -5.16 17.28 1.98
C GLU A 206 -5.54 17.32 3.46
N GLY A 207 -5.16 18.41 4.14
CA GLY A 207 -5.45 18.64 5.55
C GLY A 207 -4.37 18.14 6.53
N TYR A 208 -3.35 17.40 6.06
CA TYR A 208 -2.18 17.07 6.87
C TYR A 208 -1.09 18.13 6.68
N THR A 209 -0.87 18.98 7.70
CA THR A 209 0.10 20.07 7.64
C THR A 209 1.54 19.54 7.59
N ASP A 210 2.44 20.32 6.98
CA ASP A 210 3.87 19.99 7.00
C ASP A 210 4.44 20.03 8.43
N GLU A 211 3.85 20.84 9.30
CA GLU A 211 4.14 20.85 10.75
C GLU A 211 3.83 19.50 11.39
N LEU A 212 2.64 18.93 11.11
CA LEU A 212 2.28 17.59 11.57
C LEU A 212 3.31 16.58 11.05
N ARG A 213 3.64 16.63 9.76
CA ARG A 213 4.62 15.72 9.15
C ARG A 213 6.03 15.87 9.76
N ASN A 214 6.44 17.09 10.07
CA ASN A 214 7.77 17.38 10.63
C ASN A 214 7.88 17.00 12.11
N LEU A 215 6.81 17.15 12.89
CA LEU A 215 6.77 16.78 14.31
C LEU A 215 7.16 15.31 14.53
N TRP A 216 6.65 14.41 13.68
CA TRP A 216 6.92 12.97 13.79
C TRP A 216 8.25 12.54 13.18
N ARG A 217 8.94 13.39 12.41
CA ARG A 217 10.28 13.09 11.89
C ARG A 217 11.38 13.30 12.92
N GLN A 218 11.10 14.05 13.98
CA GLN A 218 12.06 14.41 15.04
C GLN A 218 11.97 13.50 16.27
N ALA A 219 10.91 12.70 16.37
CA ALA A 219 10.69 11.70 17.42
C ALA A 219 11.31 10.35 17.01
#